data_AF-A0A9E0G8F7-F1
#
_entry.id   AF-A0A9E0G8F7-F1
#
_cell.length_a   1.000
_cell.length_b   1.000
_cell.length_c   1.000
_cell.angle_alpha   90.00
_cell.angle_beta   90.00
_cell.angle_gamma   90.00
#
_symmetry.space_group_name_H-M   'P 1'
#
loop_
_entity.id
_entity.type
_entity.pdbx_description
1 polymer ?
#
loop_
_entity_poly.entity_id
_entity_poly.type
_entity_poly.pdbx_seq_one_letter_code
_entity_poly.pdbx_strand_id
1 'polypeptide(L)'
;MLQSHGSARVAEVDLHEANEIYELRLILEPTALERAVAAGDAGYRERVTAAWNALDAERIAPASVHAAFHRELLSACDSAWLLRLATMLSDRAGLMVTVGLPDRPAGYNTAAAHRTLADLALAGDATGAAQELRRHLSTTRAALHMVLTGPARSEAD
;
A
#
# COMPACT_ATOMS: atom_id res chain seq x y z
N MET A 1 35.23 -27.18 9.02
CA MET A 1 34.87 -26.90 7.61
C MET A 1 33.50 -26.25 7.63
N LEU A 2 33.43 -24.91 7.75
CA LEU A 2 32.17 -24.18 7.64
C LEU A 2 31.80 -24.12 6.16
N GLN A 3 30.71 -24.80 5.77
CA GLN A 3 30.12 -24.55 4.47
C GLN A 3 29.17 -23.37 4.59
N SER A 4 29.49 -22.30 3.86
CA SER A 4 28.58 -21.21 3.61
C SER A 4 27.47 -21.70 2.68
N HIS A 5 26.23 -21.71 3.16
CA HIS A 5 25.07 -21.72 2.26
C HIS A 5 24.69 -20.27 1.97
N GLY A 6 25.54 -19.62 1.18
CA GLY A 6 25.13 -18.44 0.43
C GLY A 6 24.27 -18.89 -0.73
N SER A 7 22.96 -19.01 -0.52
CA SER A 7 21.99 -18.91 -1.62
C SER A 7 21.19 -17.65 -1.37
N ALA A 8 21.40 -16.63 -2.20
CA ALA A 8 20.43 -15.57 -2.34
C ALA A 8 19.15 -16.20 -2.92
N ARG A 9 18.29 -16.73 -2.04
CA ARG A 9 16.89 -16.94 -2.41
C ARG A 9 16.32 -15.54 -2.55
N VAL A 10 16.07 -15.11 -3.79
CA VAL A 10 15.10 -14.04 -4.03
C VAL A 10 13.87 -14.44 -3.21
N ALA A 11 13.52 -13.66 -2.20
CA ALA A 11 12.47 -14.01 -1.27
C ALA A 11 11.17 -14.16 -2.08
N GLU A 12 10.78 -15.40 -2.38
CA GLU A 12 9.46 -15.66 -2.95
C GLU A 12 8.44 -15.09 -1.96
N VAL A 13 7.55 -14.25 -2.46
CA VAL A 13 6.44 -13.75 -1.66
C VAL A 13 5.52 -14.93 -1.40
N ASP A 14 5.39 -15.33 -0.14
CA ASP A 14 4.44 -16.37 0.25
C ASP A 14 3.01 -15.86 0.02
N LEU A 15 2.25 -16.58 -0.82
CA LEU A 15 0.86 -16.25 -1.11
C LEU A 15 -0.02 -16.31 0.16
N HIS A 16 0.28 -17.23 1.08
CA HIS A 16 -0.49 -17.32 2.32
C HIS A 16 -0.27 -16.08 3.18
N GLU A 17 0.99 -15.72 3.45
CA GLU A 17 1.34 -14.49 4.17
C GLU A 17 0.76 -13.24 3.48
N ALA A 18 0.85 -13.14 2.16
CA ALA A 18 0.30 -12.00 1.42
C ALA A 18 -1.22 -11.87 1.62
N ASN A 19 -1.98 -12.99 1.59
CA ASN A 19 -3.41 -12.96 1.84
C ASN A 19 -3.73 -12.51 3.28
N GLU A 20 -3.05 -13.07 4.27
CA GLU A 20 -3.27 -12.71 5.69
C GLU A 20 -2.98 -11.23 5.95
N ILE A 21 -1.85 -10.73 5.42
CA ILE A 21 -1.50 -9.31 5.52
C ILE A 21 -2.60 -8.44 4.92
N TYR A 22 -3.05 -8.74 3.69
CA TYR A 22 -4.08 -7.90 3.06
C TYR A 22 -5.46 -8.00 3.72
N GLU A 23 -5.82 -9.15 4.31
CA GLU A 23 -7.05 -9.27 5.11
C GLU A 23 -6.99 -8.35 6.33
N LEU A 24 -5.88 -8.33 7.06
CA LEU A 24 -5.69 -7.41 8.18
C LEU A 24 -5.67 -5.95 7.73
N ARG A 25 -5.02 -5.64 6.60
CA ARG A 25 -5.04 -4.28 6.03
C ARG A 25 -6.46 -3.82 5.69
N LEU A 26 -7.29 -4.69 5.12
CA LEU A 26 -8.69 -4.37 4.77
C LEU A 26 -9.59 -4.12 6.00
N ILE A 27 -9.19 -4.63 7.17
CA ILE A 27 -9.85 -4.37 8.46
C ILE A 27 -9.36 -3.06 9.06
N LEU A 28 -8.04 -2.86 9.09
CA LEU A 28 -7.42 -1.80 9.89
C LEU A 28 -7.24 -0.49 9.13
N GLU A 29 -6.73 -0.51 7.89
CA GLU A 29 -6.34 0.73 7.21
C GLU A 29 -7.52 1.61 6.81
N PRO A 30 -8.66 1.09 6.28
CA PRO A 30 -9.84 1.93 6.03
C PRO A 30 -10.35 2.60 7.30
N THR A 31 -10.37 1.88 8.43
CA THR A 31 -10.78 2.42 9.73
C THR A 31 -9.80 3.50 10.21
N ALA A 32 -8.49 3.27 10.02
CA ALA A 32 -7.46 4.25 10.37
C ALA A 32 -7.59 5.53 9.54
N LEU A 33 -7.86 5.40 8.23
CA LEU A 33 -8.03 6.51 7.32
C LEU A 33 -9.30 7.31 7.63
N GLU A 34 -10.43 6.64 7.87
CA GLU A 34 -11.68 7.32 8.25
C GLU A 34 -11.47 8.20 9.49
N ARG A 35 -10.81 7.65 10.51
CA ARG A 35 -10.49 8.37 11.75
C ARG A 35 -9.49 9.50 11.51
N ALA A 36 -8.47 9.28 10.68
CA ALA A 36 -7.49 10.30 10.34
C ALA A 36 -8.12 11.49 9.61
N VAL A 37 -8.99 11.23 8.63
CA VAL A 37 -9.70 12.29 7.89
C VAL A 37 -10.68 13.02 8.81
N ALA A 38 -11.41 12.30 9.66
CA ALA A 38 -12.37 12.91 10.61
C ALA A 38 -11.69 13.79 11.67
N ALA A 39 -10.47 13.43 12.10
CA ALA A 39 -9.66 14.21 13.04
C ALA A 39 -8.71 15.21 12.36
N GLY A 40 -8.67 15.24 11.03
CA GLY A 40 -7.68 15.97 10.24
C GLY A 40 -7.82 17.48 10.36
N ASP A 41 -6.71 18.15 10.71
CA ASP A 41 -6.61 19.60 10.76
C ASP A 41 -5.95 20.19 9.49
N ALA A 42 -5.66 21.49 9.50
CA ALA A 42 -4.94 22.14 8.40
C ALA A 42 -3.55 21.52 8.17
N GLY A 43 -2.82 21.18 9.24
CA GLY A 43 -1.50 20.57 9.13
C GLY A 43 -1.54 19.18 8.52
N TYR A 44 -2.55 18.36 8.83
CA TYR A 44 -2.81 17.09 8.15
C TYR A 44 -3.01 17.29 6.65
N ARG A 45 -3.86 18.24 6.26
CA ARG A 45 -4.14 18.53 4.84
C ARG A 45 -2.89 18.98 4.09
N GLU A 46 -2.04 19.79 4.72
CA GLU A 46 -0.75 20.21 4.15
C GLU A 46 0.18 19.03 3.91
N ARG A 47 0.30 18.11 4.89
CA ARG A 47 1.12 16.91 4.74
C ARG A 47 0.60 15.97 3.64
N VAL A 48 -0.71 15.73 3.60
CA VAL A 48 -1.34 14.93 2.53
C VAL A 48 -1.12 15.56 1.16
N THR A 49 -1.28 16.88 1.05
CA THR A 49 -1.03 17.61 -0.20
C THR A 49 0.42 17.46 -0.66
N ALA A 50 1.39 17.65 0.25
CA ALA A 50 2.80 17.50 -0.07
C ALA A 50 3.15 16.08 -0.52
N ALA A 51 2.63 15.06 0.18
CA ALA A 51 2.86 13.66 -0.16
C ALA A 51 2.20 13.25 -1.49
N TRP A 52 0.99 13.74 -1.77
CA TRP A 52 0.33 13.55 -3.06
C TRP A 52 1.14 14.18 -4.20
N ASN A 53 1.58 15.43 -4.05
CA ASN A 53 2.37 16.11 -5.08
C ASN A 53 3.69 15.37 -5.36
N ALA A 54 4.36 14.85 -4.33
CA ALA A 54 5.56 14.06 -4.50
C ALA A 54 5.28 12.74 -5.26
N LEU A 55 4.13 12.11 -5.01
CA LEU A 55 3.72 10.89 -5.70
C LEU A 55 3.32 11.13 -7.17
N ASP A 56 2.58 12.21 -7.44
CA ASP A 56 2.06 12.55 -8.77
C ASP A 56 3.14 13.13 -9.71
N ALA A 57 4.24 13.66 -9.15
CA ALA A 57 5.35 14.21 -9.92
C ALA A 57 6.07 13.16 -10.77
N GLU A 58 5.99 11.87 -10.39
CA GLU A 58 6.69 10.79 -11.08
C GLU A 58 5.73 9.77 -11.68
N ARG A 59 5.90 9.48 -12.98
CA ARG A 59 5.12 8.43 -13.67
C ARG A 59 5.26 7.06 -13.00
N ILE A 60 6.42 6.78 -12.42
CA ILE A 60 6.71 5.58 -11.63
C ILE A 60 7.45 6.05 -10.37
N ALA A 61 6.69 6.46 -9.36
CA ALA A 61 7.28 6.90 -8.11
C ALA A 61 8.05 5.77 -7.39
N PRO A 62 9.15 6.08 -6.69
CA PRO A 62 9.85 5.13 -5.84
C PRO A 62 8.92 4.54 -4.78
N ALA A 63 9.18 3.28 -4.38
CA ALA A 63 8.40 2.61 -3.33
C ALA A 63 8.36 3.40 -2.00
N SER A 64 9.44 4.14 -1.69
CA SER A 64 9.51 5.03 -0.54
C SER A 64 8.54 6.22 -0.63
N VAL A 65 8.35 6.81 -1.81
CA VAL A 65 7.41 7.91 -2.04
C VAL A 65 5.97 7.40 -1.95
N HIS A 66 5.69 6.22 -2.51
CA HIS A 66 4.40 5.53 -2.34
C HIS A 66 4.11 5.29 -0.85
N ALA A 67 5.06 4.72 -0.11
CA ALA A 67 4.89 4.45 1.31
C ALA A 67 4.66 5.73 2.13
N ALA A 68 5.38 6.82 1.81
CA ALA A 68 5.19 8.11 2.45
C ALA A 68 3.76 8.66 2.25
N PHE A 69 3.21 8.55 1.04
CA PHE A 69 1.82 8.95 0.77
C PHE A 69 0.81 8.20 1.66
N HIS A 70 0.91 6.87 1.74
CA HIS A 70 0.03 6.09 2.62
C HIS A 70 0.21 6.45 4.09
N ARG A 71 1.45 6.72 4.53
CA ARG A 71 1.71 7.10 5.92
C ARG A 71 1.10 8.47 6.25
N GLU A 72 1.18 9.44 5.36
CA GLU A 72 0.59 10.77 5.57
C GLU A 72 -0.94 10.74 5.57
N LEU A 73 -1.56 9.92 4.72
CA LEU A 73 -3.02 9.67 4.74
C LEU A 73 -3.52 9.19 6.11
N LEU A 74 -2.72 8.39 6.82
CA LEU A 74 -3.09 7.86 8.14
C LEU A 74 -2.61 8.74 9.30
N SER A 75 -1.82 9.78 9.04
CA SER A 75 -1.01 10.48 10.07
C SER A 75 -1.82 11.16 11.17
N ALA A 76 -3.07 11.52 10.89
CA ALA A 76 -3.98 12.14 11.85
C ALA A 76 -4.86 11.13 12.61
N CYS A 77 -4.62 9.82 12.46
CA CYS A 77 -5.39 8.81 13.18
C CYS A 77 -5.24 9.01 14.70
N ASP A 78 -6.36 9.24 15.36
CA ASP A 78 -6.49 9.52 16.80
C ASP A 78 -6.20 8.29 17.70
N SER A 79 -6.00 7.11 17.11
CA SER A 79 -5.64 5.88 17.83
C SER A 79 -4.20 5.46 17.51
N ALA A 80 -3.31 5.63 18.48
CA ALA A 80 -1.89 5.31 18.33
C ALA A 80 -1.64 3.82 17.97
N TRP A 81 -2.42 2.90 18.54
CA TRP A 81 -2.28 1.47 18.24
C TRP A 81 -2.81 1.10 16.86
N LEU A 82 -3.94 1.67 16.46
CA LEU A 82 -4.49 1.44 15.12
C LEU A 82 -3.51 1.95 14.05
N LEU A 83 -2.99 3.16 14.24
CA LEU A 83 -1.96 3.73 13.37
C LEU A 83 -0.72 2.84 13.29
N ARG A 84 -0.21 2.38 14.44
CA ARG A 84 0.98 1.51 14.50
C ARG A 84 0.77 0.19 13.76
N LEU A 85 -0.37 -0.48 13.96
CA LEU A 85 -0.66 -1.75 13.31
C LEU A 85 -0.89 -1.56 11.80
N ALA A 86 -1.64 -0.53 11.41
CA ALA A 86 -1.90 -0.20 10.00
C ALA A 86 -0.59 0.10 9.24
N THR A 87 0.27 0.95 9.80
CA THR A 87 1.56 1.32 9.19
C THR A 87 2.50 0.13 9.08
N MET A 88 2.59 -0.72 10.10
CA MET A 88 3.40 -1.95 10.06
C MET A 88 2.97 -2.90 8.94
N LEU A 89 1.65 -3.09 8.77
CA LEU A 89 1.11 -3.94 7.70
C LEU A 89 1.31 -3.32 6.31
N SER A 90 1.12 -2.00 6.19
CA SER A 90 1.43 -1.24 4.96
C SER A 90 2.89 -1.41 4.55
N ASP A 91 3.84 -1.27 5.49
CA ASP A 91 5.27 -1.41 5.23
C ASP A 91 5.60 -2.84 4.77
N ARG A 92 5.04 -3.88 5.42
CA ARG A 92 5.22 -5.28 4.99
C ARG A 92 4.66 -5.53 3.59
N ALA A 93 3.46 -5.01 3.31
CA ALA A 93 2.84 -5.16 2.00
C ALA A 93 3.57 -4.39 0.89
N GLY A 94 4.19 -3.25 1.20
CA GLY A 94 5.03 -2.51 0.24
C GLY A 94 6.22 -3.34 -0.24
N LEU A 95 6.85 -4.11 0.66
CA LEU A 95 7.90 -5.06 0.29
C LEU A 95 7.36 -6.19 -0.59
N MET A 96 6.21 -6.77 -0.24
CA MET A 96 5.57 -7.83 -1.03
C MET A 96 5.21 -7.35 -2.45
N VAL A 97 4.71 -6.12 -2.60
CA VAL A 97 4.41 -5.53 -3.91
C VAL A 97 5.69 -5.27 -4.70
N THR A 98 6.73 -4.73 -4.06
CA THR A 98 8.01 -4.44 -4.73
C THR A 98 8.67 -5.72 -5.28
N VAL A 99 8.59 -6.82 -4.52
CA VAL A 99 9.20 -8.11 -4.92
C VAL A 99 8.26 -8.92 -5.82
N GLY A 100 6.97 -8.93 -5.54
CA GLY A 100 5.97 -9.79 -6.20
C GLY A 100 5.33 -9.19 -7.44
N LEU A 101 5.46 -7.89 -7.69
CA LEU A 101 4.92 -7.21 -8.90
C LEU A 101 6.01 -6.42 -9.64
N PRO A 102 7.16 -7.03 -10.00
CA PRO A 102 8.25 -6.31 -10.70
C PRO A 102 7.78 -5.80 -12.07
N ASP A 103 7.02 -6.63 -12.78
CA ASP A 103 6.38 -6.30 -14.06
C ASP A 103 4.88 -6.13 -13.81
N ARG A 104 4.46 -4.93 -13.38
CA ARG A 104 3.06 -4.62 -13.03
C ARG A 104 2.10 -5.16 -14.11
N PRO A 105 1.11 -5.99 -13.76
CA PRO A 105 0.22 -6.58 -14.75
C PRO A 105 -0.53 -5.52 -15.55
N ALA A 106 -0.84 -5.81 -16.81
CA ALA A 106 -1.60 -4.91 -17.66
C ALA A 106 -2.94 -4.55 -17.00
N GLY A 107 -3.22 -3.25 -16.84
CA GLY A 107 -4.42 -2.76 -16.15
C GLY A 107 -4.26 -2.55 -14.63
N TYR A 108 -3.15 -2.99 -14.02
CA TYR A 108 -2.82 -2.63 -12.64
C TYR A 108 -2.22 -1.22 -12.59
N ASN A 109 -3.10 -0.23 -12.58
CA ASN A 109 -2.77 1.17 -12.39
C ASN A 109 -3.55 1.74 -11.21
N THR A 110 -2.85 2.03 -10.11
CA THR A 110 -3.45 2.60 -8.90
C THR A 110 -3.37 4.13 -8.85
N ALA A 111 -2.82 4.80 -9.88
CA ALA A 111 -2.66 6.25 -9.88
C ALA A 111 -4.01 6.98 -9.76
N ALA A 112 -5.03 6.50 -10.46
CA ALA A 112 -6.39 7.05 -10.34
C ALA A 112 -6.93 6.91 -8.91
N ALA A 113 -6.72 5.73 -8.29
CA ALA A 113 -7.13 5.49 -6.90
C ALA A 113 -6.36 6.40 -5.92
N HIS A 114 -5.06 6.61 -6.12
CA HIS A 114 -4.28 7.53 -5.28
C HIS A 114 -4.76 8.98 -5.39
N ARG A 115 -5.07 9.46 -6.61
CA ARG A 115 -5.66 10.78 -6.80
C ARG A 115 -6.99 10.88 -6.06
N THR A 116 -7.89 9.92 -6.25
CA THR A 116 -9.20 9.90 -5.58
C THR A 116 -9.04 9.86 -4.05
N LEU A 117 -8.09 9.09 -3.51
CA LEU A 117 -7.78 9.09 -2.09
C LEU A 117 -7.35 10.46 -1.58
N ALA A 118 -6.44 11.12 -2.28
CA ALA A 118 -5.98 12.46 -1.93
C ALA A 118 -7.15 13.46 -1.97
N ASP A 119 -7.94 13.45 -3.04
CA ASP A 119 -9.08 14.35 -3.20
C ASP A 119 -10.12 14.17 -2.08
N LEU A 120 -10.47 12.93 -1.73
CA LEU A 120 -11.43 12.63 -0.67
C LEU A 120 -10.91 13.01 0.71
N ALA A 121 -9.65 12.69 1.00
CA ALA A 121 -8.99 13.10 2.26
C ALA A 121 -8.92 14.62 2.39
N LEU A 122 -8.59 15.33 1.30
CA LEU A 122 -8.57 16.79 1.24
C LEU A 122 -9.97 17.40 1.16
N ALA A 123 -11.01 16.66 0.81
CA ALA A 123 -12.40 17.13 0.94
C ALA A 123 -12.94 16.95 2.37
N GLY A 124 -12.24 16.19 3.22
CA GLY A 124 -12.75 15.78 4.53
C GLY A 124 -13.80 14.66 4.45
N ASP A 125 -13.93 14.00 3.29
CA ASP A 125 -14.86 12.88 3.11
C ASP A 125 -14.24 11.59 3.67
N ALA A 126 -14.37 11.44 4.99
CA ALA A 126 -13.78 10.32 5.74
C ALA A 126 -14.30 8.96 5.26
N THR A 127 -15.62 8.85 5.09
CA THR A 127 -16.26 7.60 4.65
C THR A 127 -15.90 7.28 3.20
N GLY A 128 -15.92 8.28 2.30
CA GLY A 128 -15.50 8.10 0.91
C GLY A 128 -14.03 7.65 0.82
N ALA A 129 -13.13 8.31 1.55
CA ALA A 129 -11.71 7.98 1.57
C ALA A 129 -11.47 6.53 2.03
N ALA A 130 -12.16 6.09 3.09
CA ALA A 130 -12.07 4.72 3.59
C ALA A 130 -12.59 3.69 2.58
N GLN A 131 -13.68 4.00 1.87
CA GLN A 131 -14.22 3.13 0.81
C GLN A 131 -13.24 3.00 -0.36
N GLU A 132 -12.63 4.10 -0.78
CA GLU A 132 -11.65 4.06 -1.86
C GLU A 132 -10.39 3.30 -1.45
N LEU A 133 -9.93 3.44 -0.20
CA LEU A 133 -8.78 2.68 0.29
C LEU A 133 -9.09 1.18 0.30
N ARG A 134 -10.27 0.79 0.75
CA ARG A 134 -10.72 -0.62 0.69
C ARG A 134 -10.70 -1.16 -0.74
N ARG A 135 -11.15 -0.38 -1.73
CA ARG A 135 -11.09 -0.77 -3.16
C ARG A 135 -9.66 -0.93 -3.64
N HIS A 136 -8.81 0.06 -3.39
CA HIS A 136 -7.39 0.03 -3.73
C HIS A 136 -6.66 -1.21 -3.18
N LEU A 137 -6.87 -1.52 -1.89
CA LEU A 137 -6.28 -2.68 -1.23
C LEU A 137 -6.79 -4.00 -1.83
N SER A 138 -8.09 -4.08 -2.13
CA SER A 138 -8.70 -5.26 -2.75
C SER A 138 -8.14 -5.51 -4.16
N THR A 139 -7.99 -4.45 -4.96
CA THR A 139 -7.38 -4.52 -6.29
C THR A 139 -5.92 -4.98 -6.22
N THR A 140 -5.16 -4.46 -5.25
CA THR A 140 -3.76 -4.87 -5.09
C THR A 140 -3.63 -6.32 -4.60
N ARG A 141 -4.49 -6.76 -3.68
CA ARG A 141 -4.55 -8.18 -3.27
C ARG A 141 -4.84 -9.09 -4.46
N ALA A 142 -5.80 -8.72 -5.31
CA ALA A 142 -6.14 -9.50 -6.50
C ALA A 142 -4.97 -9.56 -7.50
N ALA A 143 -4.23 -8.47 -7.70
CA ALA A 143 -3.05 -8.45 -8.55
C ALA A 143 -1.92 -9.34 -8.01
N LEU A 144 -1.63 -9.28 -6.70
CA LEU A 144 -0.67 -10.18 -6.06
C LEU A 144 -1.08 -11.63 -6.19
N HIS A 145 -2.34 -11.96 -5.92
CA HIS A 145 -2.86 -13.31 -6.08
C HIS A 145 -2.67 -13.83 -7.51
N MET A 146 -3.01 -13.03 -8.51
CA MET A 146 -2.85 -13.40 -9.92
C MET A 146 -1.39 -13.69 -10.30
N VAL A 147 -0.45 -12.88 -9.83
CA VAL A 147 0.98 -13.09 -10.15
C VAL A 147 1.56 -14.29 -9.40
N LEU A 148 1.14 -14.51 -8.15
CA LEU A 148 1.64 -15.61 -7.32
C LEU A 148 1.00 -16.97 -7.64
N THR A 149 -0.16 -17.00 -8.31
CA THR A 149 -0.84 -18.23 -8.75
C THR A 149 -0.74 -18.48 -10.26
N GLY A 150 -0.21 -17.52 -11.02
CA GLY A 150 0.03 -17.67 -12.45
C GLY A 150 1.04 -18.78 -12.75
N PRO A 151 1.08 -19.30 -14.00
CA PRO A 151 2.08 -20.29 -14.39
C PRO A 151 3.47 -19.76 -14.08
N ALA A 152 4.32 -20.62 -13.47
CA ALA A 152 5.69 -20.26 -13.12
C ALA A 152 6.36 -19.58 -14.32
N ARG A 153 6.98 -18.42 -14.09
CA ARG A 153 7.76 -17.74 -15.14
C ARG A 153 8.75 -18.77 -15.67
N SER A 154 8.61 -19.15 -16.94
CA SER A 154 9.64 -19.92 -17.63
C SER A 154 10.93 -19.13 -17.46
N GLU A 155 11.89 -19.69 -16.75
CA GLU A 155 13.28 -19.25 -16.83
C GLU A 155 13.69 -19.51 -18.29
N ALA A 156 13.57 -18.49 -19.12
CA ALA A 156 14.20 -18.46 -20.42
C ALA A 156 15.64 -18.01 -20.17
N ASP A 157 16.54 -18.99 -20.06
CA ASP A 157 17.87 -19.00 -20.66
C ASP A 157 18.38 -20.45 -20.80
#